data_AF-A0A6I4YM05-F1
#
_entry.id   AF-A0A6I4YM05-F1
#
_cell.length_a   1.000
_cell.length_b   1.000
_cell.length_c   1.000
_cell.angle_alpha   90.00
_cell.angle_beta   90.00
_cell.angle_gamma   90.00
#
_symmetry.space_group_name_H-M   'P 1'
#
loop_
_entity.id
_entity.type
_entity.pdbx_description
1 polymer ?
#
loop_
_entity_poly.entity_id
_entity_poly.type
_entity_poly.pdbx_seq_one_letter_code
_entity_poly.pdbx_strand_id
1 'polypeptide(L)'
;MEKPARQRHALTGQPRNDAEAQQFRSVLDSALTHHRFSRNAEARRVVNSLLEGLDTLAPHLTEGVAAHYAPVHTTLEGIARAPADALRVASDNVRRAIGAGDVEGARGYLRVLHT
;
A
#
# COMPACT_ATOMS: atom_id res chain seq x y z
N MET A 1 -22.97 9.69 -15.64
CA MET A 1 -22.02 9.65 -14.50
C MET A 1 -20.67 9.21 -15.02
N GLU A 2 -19.63 10.03 -14.87
CA GLU A 2 -18.27 9.62 -15.23
C GLU A 2 -17.74 8.55 -14.25
N LYS A 3 -17.00 7.57 -14.77
CA LYS A 3 -16.44 6.48 -13.97
C LYS A 3 -15.32 7.02 -13.05
N PRO A 4 -15.22 6.59 -11.78
CA PRO A 4 -14.25 7.12 -10.80
C PRO A 4 -12.78 7.06 -11.25
N ALA A 5 -12.42 6.08 -12.09
CA ALA A 5 -11.08 6.03 -12.69
C ALA A 5 -10.74 7.27 -13.55
N ARG A 6 -11.71 7.80 -14.30
CA ARG A 6 -11.50 8.97 -15.18
C ARG A 6 -11.26 10.26 -14.41
N GLN A 7 -11.84 10.39 -13.21
CA GLN A 7 -11.64 11.57 -12.35
C GLN A 7 -10.22 11.65 -11.80
N ARG A 8 -9.57 10.51 -11.50
CA ARG A 8 -8.19 10.48 -10.99
C ARG A 8 -7.15 10.83 -12.04
N HIS A 9 -7.42 10.53 -13.31
CA HIS A 9 -6.52 10.92 -14.40
C HIS A 9 -6.41 12.46 -14.55
N ALA A 10 -7.41 13.21 -14.08
CA ALA A 10 -7.36 14.68 -14.05
C ALA A 10 -6.60 15.24 -12.84
N LEU A 11 -6.37 14.43 -11.79
CA LEU A 11 -5.59 14.84 -10.62
C LEU A 11 -4.09 14.75 -10.93
N THR A 12 -3.34 15.72 -10.39
CA THR A 12 -1.87 15.78 -10.47
C THR A 12 -1.31 16.16 -9.09
N GLY A 13 -0.01 15.89 -8.84
CA GLY A 13 0.63 16.23 -7.58
C GLY A 13 0.09 15.46 -6.38
N GLN A 14 0.09 16.10 -5.21
CA GLN A 14 -0.35 15.51 -3.94
C GLN A 14 -1.80 14.96 -3.98
N PRO A 15 -2.81 15.65 -4.55
CA PRO A 15 -4.16 15.11 -4.67
C PRO A 15 -4.24 13.77 -5.43
N ARG A 16 -3.37 13.56 -6.42
CA ARG A 16 -3.28 12.28 -7.13
C ARG A 16 -2.70 11.20 -6.22
N ASN A 17 -1.57 11.50 -5.56
CA ASN A 17 -0.95 10.56 -4.63
C ASN A 17 -1.95 10.09 -3.55
N ASP A 18 -2.70 11.03 -2.96
CA ASP A 18 -3.69 10.72 -1.92
C ASP A 18 -4.81 9.82 -2.44
N ALA A 19 -5.30 10.08 -3.67
CA ALA A 19 -6.33 9.27 -4.31
C ALA A 19 -5.84 7.84 -4.59
N GLU A 20 -4.61 7.69 -5.07
CA GLU A 20 -4.01 6.40 -5.36
C GLU A 20 -3.67 5.63 -4.07
N ALA A 21 -3.17 6.31 -3.04
CA ALA A 21 -2.97 5.73 -1.71
C ALA A 21 -4.28 5.17 -1.13
N GLN A 22 -5.38 5.91 -1.28
CA GLN A 22 -6.69 5.45 -0.82
C GLN A 22 -7.21 4.25 -1.64
N GLN A 23 -6.94 4.19 -2.94
CA GLN A 23 -7.27 3.02 -3.76
C GLN A 23 -6.46 1.80 -3.31
N PHE A 24 -5.14 1.94 -3.17
CA PHE A 24 -4.27 0.86 -2.74
C PHE A 24 -4.69 0.32 -1.38
N ARG A 25 -5.07 1.19 -0.43
CA ARG A 25 -5.64 0.79 0.86
C ARG A 25 -6.84 -0.13 0.69
N SER A 26 -7.82 0.25 -0.14
CA SER A 26 -9.03 -0.55 -0.35
C SER A 26 -8.72 -1.95 -0.91
N VAL A 27 -7.70 -2.07 -1.76
CA VAL A 27 -7.29 -3.35 -2.34
C VAL A 27 -6.49 -4.17 -1.31
N LEU A 28 -5.63 -3.52 -0.52
CA LEU A 28 -4.87 -4.15 0.56
C LEU A 28 -5.78 -4.69 1.68
N ASP A 29 -6.86 -3.99 2.02
CA ASP A 29 -7.86 -4.48 2.98
C ASP A 29 -8.48 -5.81 2.51
N SER A 30 -8.65 -5.99 1.20
CA SER A 30 -9.07 -7.27 0.61
C SER A 30 -8.00 -8.36 0.78
N ALA A 31 -6.72 -8.04 0.52
CA ALA A 31 -5.61 -8.99 0.70
C ALA A 31 -5.48 -9.44 2.17
N LEU A 32 -5.58 -8.50 3.12
CA LEU A 32 -5.58 -8.79 4.56
C LEU A 32 -6.77 -9.68 4.96
N THR A 33 -7.94 -9.43 4.36
CA THR A 33 -9.13 -10.26 4.59
C THR A 33 -8.91 -11.69 4.09
N HIS A 34 -8.33 -11.87 2.91
CA HIS A 34 -7.95 -13.19 2.41
C HIS A 34 -6.97 -13.90 3.35
N HIS A 35 -5.94 -13.20 3.82
CA HIS A 35 -5.00 -13.75 4.80
C HIS A 35 -5.69 -14.22 6.09
N ARG A 36 -6.61 -13.41 6.62
CA ARG A 36 -7.37 -13.76 7.84
C ARG A 36 -8.17 -15.06 7.68
N PHE A 37 -8.67 -15.34 6.48
CA PHE A 37 -9.41 -16.56 6.17
C PHE A 37 -8.52 -17.69 5.61
N SER A 38 -7.20 -17.63 5.81
CA SER A 38 -6.22 -18.61 5.32
C SER A 38 -6.20 -18.80 3.80
N ARG A 39 -6.73 -17.83 3.04
CA ARG A 39 -6.75 -17.79 1.58
C ARG A 39 -5.47 -17.13 1.06
N ASN A 40 -4.34 -17.75 1.39
CA ASN A 40 -3.02 -17.16 1.17
C ASN A 40 -2.67 -17.02 -0.32
N ALA A 41 -3.18 -17.91 -1.18
CA ALA A 41 -2.95 -17.82 -2.63
C ALA A 41 -3.64 -16.59 -3.22
N GLU A 42 -4.86 -16.30 -2.79
CA GLU A 42 -5.63 -15.11 -3.20
C GLU A 42 -4.98 -13.84 -2.67
N ALA A 43 -4.55 -13.82 -1.40
CA ALA A 43 -3.82 -12.69 -0.83
C ALA A 43 -2.56 -12.36 -1.64
N ARG A 44 -1.75 -13.37 -2.00
CA ARG A 44 -0.55 -13.20 -2.84
C ARG A 44 -0.88 -12.68 -4.23
N ARG A 45 -1.95 -13.17 -4.87
CA ARG A 45 -2.39 -12.65 -6.17
C ARG A 45 -2.73 -11.17 -6.10
N VAL A 46 -3.47 -10.76 -5.06
CA VAL A 46 -3.81 -9.34 -4.86
C VAL A 46 -2.55 -8.48 -4.66
N VAL A 47 -1.60 -8.94 -3.83
CA VAL A 47 -0.33 -8.22 -3.61
C VAL A 47 0.51 -8.13 -4.88
N ASN A 48 0.55 -9.18 -5.70
CA ASN A 48 1.25 -9.14 -7.00
C ASN A 48 0.62 -8.14 -7.96
N SER A 49 -0.72 -8.11 -8.05
CA SER A 49 -1.41 -7.08 -8.84
C SER A 49 -1.14 -5.66 -8.33
N LEU A 50 -0.93 -5.47 -7.03
CA LEU A 50 -0.54 -4.18 -6.46
C LEU A 50 0.90 -3.81 -6.80
N LEU A 51 1.82 -4.77 -6.84
CA LEU A 51 3.21 -4.54 -7.28
C LEU A 51 3.24 -4.10 -8.75
N GLU A 52 2.54 -4.82 -9.63
CA GLU A 52 2.41 -4.45 -11.05
C GLU A 52 1.73 -3.08 -11.23
N GLY A 53 0.68 -2.83 -10.45
CA GLY A 53 -0.02 -1.54 -10.43
C GLY A 53 0.87 -0.40 -9.95
N LEU A 54 1.74 -0.64 -8.97
CA LEU A 54 2.69 0.35 -8.46
C LEU A 54 3.73 0.71 -9.52
N ASP A 55 4.26 -0.26 -10.26
CA ASP A 55 5.24 0.01 -11.33
C ASP A 55 4.62 0.86 -12.46
N THR A 56 3.34 0.62 -12.77
CA THR A 56 2.59 1.44 -13.73
C THR A 56 2.31 2.85 -13.20
N LEU A 57 2.09 2.96 -11.89
CA LEU A 57 1.75 4.22 -11.23
C LEU A 57 2.98 5.10 -10.95
N ALA A 58 4.15 4.50 -10.75
CA ALA A 58 5.38 5.16 -10.32
C ALA A 58 5.74 6.43 -11.13
N PRO A 59 5.66 6.47 -12.48
CA PRO A 59 5.97 7.68 -13.25
C PRO A 59 5.00 8.84 -13.03
N HIS A 60 3.86 8.58 -12.39
CA HIS A 60 2.79 9.55 -12.16
C HIS A 60 2.69 10.00 -10.71
N LEU A 61 3.45 9.39 -9.79
CA LEU A 61 3.54 9.85 -8.42
C LEU A 61 4.48 11.06 -8.35
N THR A 62 4.07 12.05 -7.58
CA THR A 62 4.90 13.22 -7.32
C THR A 62 5.60 13.01 -6.00
N GLU A 63 6.92 13.17 -5.94
CA GLU A 63 7.64 13.13 -4.67
C GLU A 63 7.09 14.22 -3.75
N GLY A 64 6.56 13.78 -2.60
CA GLY A 64 5.77 14.60 -1.70
C GLY A 64 6.48 14.87 -0.38
N VAL A 65 5.70 15.15 0.65
CA VAL A 65 6.21 15.37 2.00
C VAL A 65 6.76 14.07 2.57
N ALA A 66 7.92 14.13 3.23
CA ALA A 66 8.51 12.99 3.91
C ALA A 66 7.49 12.28 4.83
N ALA A 67 7.27 10.99 4.59
CA ALA A 67 6.38 10.18 5.42
C ALA A 67 7.14 9.55 6.60
N HIS A 68 6.46 9.47 7.75
CA HIS A 68 6.93 8.66 8.87
C HIS A 68 6.36 7.25 8.79
N TYR A 69 7.24 6.25 8.83
CA TYR A 69 6.87 4.84 8.76
C TYR A 69 6.98 4.16 10.13
N ALA A 70 6.05 3.26 10.43
CA ALA A 70 6.12 2.47 11.65
C ALA A 70 6.96 1.19 11.43
N PRO A 71 7.73 0.71 12.43
CA PRO A 71 8.39 -0.59 12.33
C PRO A 71 7.34 -1.69 12.14
N VAL A 72 7.58 -2.59 11.18
CA VAL A 72 6.61 -3.62 10.77
C VAL A 72 6.56 -4.78 11.75
N HIS A 73 7.72 -5.33 12.14
CA HIS A 73 7.79 -6.53 12.97
C HIS A 73 7.77 -6.23 14.48
N THR A 74 8.04 -4.98 14.87
CA THR A 74 8.10 -4.57 16.28
C THR A 74 7.25 -3.33 16.55
N THR A 75 6.92 -3.09 17.81
CA THR A 75 6.44 -1.79 18.28
C THR A 75 7.62 -0.80 18.37
N LEU A 76 7.34 0.47 18.68
CA LEU A 76 8.39 1.46 18.94
C LEU A 76 9.23 1.13 20.19
N GLU A 77 8.69 0.33 21.09
CA GLU A 77 9.36 -0.17 22.30
C GLU A 77 10.17 -1.45 22.03
N GLY A 78 10.22 -1.93 20.78
CA GLY A 78 10.96 -3.14 20.40
C GLY A 78 10.23 -4.45 20.64
N ILE A 79 8.95 -4.41 21.05
CA ILE A 79 8.15 -5.62 21.31
C ILE A 79 7.73 -6.24 19.99
N ALA A 80 7.93 -7.56 19.82
CA ALA A 80 7.52 -8.28 18.62
C ALA A 80 6.00 -8.23 18.42
N ARG A 81 5.56 -7.92 17.19
CA ARG A 81 4.14 -7.90 16.82
C ARG A 81 3.66 -9.28 16.43
N ALA A 82 2.37 -9.53 16.67
CA ALA A 82 1.69 -10.66 16.05
C ALA A 82 1.71 -10.51 14.51
N PRO A 83 1.74 -11.61 13.74
CA PRO A 83 1.80 -11.55 12.27
C PRO A 83 0.67 -10.70 11.65
N ALA A 84 -0.56 -10.81 12.16
CA ALA A 84 -1.69 -10.03 11.65
C ALA A 84 -1.50 -8.51 11.84
N ASP A 85 -0.90 -8.10 12.96
CA ASP A 85 -0.61 -6.69 13.22
C ASP A 85 0.54 -6.18 12.37
N ALA A 86 1.58 -7.01 12.15
CA ALA A 86 2.67 -6.70 11.24
C ALA A 86 2.15 -6.48 9.81
N LEU A 87 1.26 -7.35 9.31
CA LEU A 87 0.63 -7.20 8.00
C LEU A 87 -0.20 -5.91 7.90
N ARG A 88 -0.97 -5.57 8.95
CA ARG A 88 -1.69 -4.28 9.01
C ARG A 88 -0.76 -3.09 8.94
N VAL A 89 0.35 -3.10 9.69
CA VAL A 89 1.32 -2.02 9.69
C VAL A 89 2.01 -1.89 8.34
N ALA A 90 2.39 -3.00 7.71
CA ALA A 90 2.95 -3.00 6.37
C ALA A 90 1.96 -2.37 5.36
N SER A 91 0.68 -2.75 5.42
CA SER A 91 -0.38 -2.14 4.58
C SER A 91 -0.50 -0.62 4.81
N ASP A 92 -0.52 -0.18 6.07
CA ASP A 92 -0.58 1.25 6.40
C ASP A 92 0.66 2.01 5.90
N ASN A 93 1.84 1.40 5.96
CA ASN A 93 3.07 1.98 5.45
C ASN A 93 3.08 2.06 3.91
N VAL A 94 2.53 1.07 3.19
CA VAL A 94 2.34 1.16 1.72
C VAL A 94 1.51 2.40 1.38
N ARG A 95 0.39 2.60 2.08
CA ARG A 95 -0.47 3.78 1.86
C ARG A 95 0.29 5.09 2.09
N ARG A 96 1.05 5.19 3.19
CA ARG A 96 1.85 6.38 3.49
C ARG A 96 2.91 6.62 2.43
N ALA A 97 3.58 5.57 1.98
CA ALA A 97 4.62 5.65 0.96
C ALA A 97 4.07 6.14 -0.38
N ILE A 98 2.92 5.61 -0.83
CA ILE A 98 2.25 6.09 -2.05
C ILE A 98 1.80 7.55 -1.90
N GLY A 99 1.24 7.92 -0.74
CA GLY A 99 0.86 9.31 -0.44
C GLY A 99 2.05 10.27 -0.53
N ALA A 100 3.23 9.83 -0.08
CA ALA A 100 4.47 10.59 -0.15
C ALA A 100 5.20 10.49 -1.51
N GLY A 101 4.71 9.69 -2.46
CA GLY A 101 5.43 9.41 -3.71
C GLY A 101 6.69 8.55 -3.55
N ASP A 102 6.87 7.91 -2.40
CA ASP A 102 7.98 6.99 -2.11
C ASP A 102 7.70 5.59 -2.70
N VAL A 103 8.02 5.43 -3.99
CA VAL A 103 7.79 4.19 -4.74
C VAL A 103 8.60 3.02 -4.16
N GLU A 104 9.87 3.25 -3.81
CA GLU A 104 10.72 2.17 -3.29
C GLU A 104 10.27 1.72 -1.89
N GLY A 105 9.86 2.65 -1.02
CA GLY A 105 9.23 2.35 0.25
C GLY A 105 7.95 1.53 0.08
N ALA A 106 7.06 1.96 -0.83
CA ALA A 106 5.81 1.24 -1.12
C ALA A 106 6.09 -0.18 -1.61
N ARG A 107 7.05 -0.36 -2.53
CA ARG A 107 7.47 -1.67 -3.04
C ARG A 107 8.06 -2.55 -1.94
N GLY A 108 8.90 -1.99 -1.07
CA GLY A 108 9.49 -2.68 0.07
C GLY A 108 8.42 -3.26 1.00
N TYR A 109 7.42 -2.47 1.38
CA TYR A 109 6.35 -2.93 2.25
C TYR A 109 5.39 -3.92 1.56
N LEU A 110 5.11 -3.77 0.26
CA LEU A 110 4.36 -4.77 -0.50
C LEU A 110 5.06 -6.12 -0.55
N ARG A 111 6.40 -6.15 -0.63
CA ARG A 111 7.17 -7.41 -0.57
C ARG A 111 7.07 -8.09 0.79
N VAL A 112 6.99 -7.34 1.89
CA VAL A 112 6.73 -7.90 3.23
C VAL A 112 5.34 -8.57 3.31
N LEU A 113 4.35 -8.07 2.56
CA LEU A 113 3.04 -8.71 2.46
C LEU A 113 3.04 -9.95 1.55
N HIS A 114 4.09 -10.15 0.76
CA HIS A 114 4.22 -11.27 -0.18
C HIS A 114 4.98 -12.48 0.41
N THR A 115 5.72 -12.32 1.51
CA THR A 115 6.45 -13.42 2.18
C THR A 115 5.50 -14.37 2.88
#